data_AF-A0A963FL06-F1
#
_entry.id   AF-A0A963FL06-F1
#
_cell.length_a   1.000
_cell.length_b   1.000
_cell.length_c   1.000
_cell.angle_alpha   90.00
_cell.angle_beta   90.00
_cell.angle_gamma   90.00
#
_symmetry.space_group_name_H-M   'P 1'
#
loop_
_entity.id
_entity.type
_entity.pdbx_description
1 polymer ?
#
loop_
_entity_poly.entity_id
_entity_poly.type
_entity_poly.pdbx_seq_one_letter_code
_entity_poly.pdbx_strand_id
1 'polypeptide(L)'
;MRLPLLICWLSINVIAVATVHAGQYESHERIREAARQHIVAKYSGEKKAEIKILPAALDRRLQLAECAQPLESFSPTSSNNGVRHTVGVRCNGSSNWTLYVTVRVEVSKHILVAKRRLERGGMVAKGDVQVEKRMVSGLHGDYIENPENAIGSRLKLSVKKGAALSPGQLRRPPAVTRGSQVIILGRTGGIEVRMSG
;
A
#
# COMPACT_ATOMS: atom_id res chain seq x y z
N MET A 1 -60.02 69.61 -19.00
CA MET A 1 -59.69 69.60 -17.55
C MET A 1 -59.85 68.18 -17.03
N ARG A 2 -58.73 67.55 -16.61
CA ARG A 2 -58.54 66.52 -15.57
C ARG A 2 -59.18 65.09 -15.65
N LEU A 3 -58.25 64.12 -15.77
CA LEU A 3 -58.18 62.73 -15.21
C LEU A 3 -58.69 62.60 -13.75
N PRO A 4 -59.01 61.41 -13.17
CA PRO A 4 -58.09 60.23 -12.97
C PRO A 4 -58.77 58.84 -13.16
N LEU A 5 -58.15 57.70 -13.54
CA LEU A 5 -57.05 56.87 -12.99
C LEU A 5 -57.31 56.30 -11.58
N LEU A 6 -57.77 55.04 -11.51
CA LEU A 6 -57.88 54.23 -10.29
C LEU A 6 -57.24 52.86 -10.52
N ILE A 7 -56.15 52.63 -9.79
CA ILE A 7 -55.21 51.52 -9.85
C ILE A 7 -55.75 50.40 -8.94
N CYS A 8 -56.04 49.23 -9.51
CA CYS A 8 -56.46 48.06 -8.76
C CYS A 8 -55.21 47.31 -8.25
N TRP A 9 -55.02 47.29 -6.93
CA TRP A 9 -53.90 46.64 -6.23
C TRP A 9 -53.97 45.12 -6.37
N LEU A 10 -52.97 44.50 -7.01
CA LEU A 10 -52.80 43.06 -7.05
C LEU A 10 -52.10 42.59 -5.76
N SER A 11 -52.81 41.87 -4.90
CA SER A 11 -52.27 41.31 -3.65
C SER A 11 -51.38 40.10 -3.95
N ILE A 12 -50.06 40.27 -3.91
CA ILE A 12 -49.10 39.17 -4.00
C ILE A 12 -49.08 38.44 -2.65
N ASN A 13 -49.67 37.24 -2.60
CA ASN A 13 -49.52 36.33 -1.46
C ASN A 13 -48.14 35.65 -1.54
N VAL A 14 -47.27 35.96 -0.58
CA VAL A 14 -45.97 35.31 -0.42
C VAL A 14 -46.19 34.01 0.36
N ILE A 15 -46.13 32.87 -0.34
CA ILE A 15 -46.15 31.54 0.30
C ILE A 15 -44.74 31.27 0.83
N ALA A 16 -44.59 31.19 2.16
CA ALA A 16 -43.36 30.74 2.80
C ALA A 16 -43.23 29.22 2.66
N VAL A 17 -42.29 28.77 1.82
CA VAL A 17 -41.97 27.35 1.67
C VAL A 17 -41.01 26.95 2.79
N ALA A 18 -41.50 26.25 3.81
CA ALA A 18 -40.64 25.61 4.80
C ALA A 18 -40.00 24.36 4.15
N THR A 19 -38.68 24.38 4.00
CA THR A 19 -37.92 23.22 3.54
C THR A 19 -37.84 22.18 4.65
N VAL A 20 -38.68 21.15 4.56
CA VAL A 20 -38.57 19.95 5.40
C VAL A 20 -37.26 19.23 5.02
N HIS A 21 -36.24 19.32 5.88
CA HIS A 21 -35.06 18.46 5.77
C HIS A 21 -35.45 17.05 6.25
N ALA A 22 -35.82 16.19 5.30
CA ALA A 22 -35.80 14.75 5.56
C ALA A 22 -34.36 14.39 5.97
N GLY A 23 -34.19 13.78 7.14
CA GLY A 23 -32.88 13.39 7.66
C GLY A 23 -32.18 12.51 6.64
N GLN A 24 -31.19 13.08 5.96
CA GLN A 24 -30.41 12.34 4.97
C GLN A 24 -29.46 11.41 5.73
N TYR A 25 -29.36 10.18 5.27
CA TYR A 25 -28.41 9.21 5.79
C TYR A 25 -27.06 9.40 5.09
N GLU A 26 -25.97 9.20 5.85
CA GLU A 26 -24.63 9.27 5.30
C GLU A 26 -24.42 8.17 4.24
N SER A 27 -23.84 8.57 3.10
CA SER A 27 -23.48 7.65 2.03
C SER A 27 -22.43 6.64 2.50
N HIS A 28 -22.74 5.34 2.32
CA HIS A 28 -21.77 4.27 2.57
C HIS A 28 -20.51 4.41 1.71
N GLU A 29 -20.63 4.96 0.50
CA GLU A 29 -19.50 5.23 -0.37
C GLU A 29 -18.58 6.30 0.22
N ARG A 30 -19.15 7.39 0.73
CA ARG A 30 -18.39 8.48 1.36
C ARG A 30 -17.59 7.98 2.58
N ILE A 31 -18.19 7.12 3.40
CA ILE A 31 -17.51 6.48 4.53
C ILE A 31 -16.39 5.54 4.06
N ARG A 32 -16.65 4.69 3.07
CA ARG A 32 -15.66 3.75 2.52
C ARG A 32 -14.48 4.49 1.88
N GLU A 33 -14.76 5.60 1.21
CA GLU A 33 -13.76 6.44 0.57
C GLU A 33 -12.89 7.16 1.60
N ALA A 34 -13.48 7.73 2.66
CA ALA A 34 -12.72 8.30 3.77
C ALA A 34 -11.78 7.26 4.40
N ALA A 35 -12.26 6.03 4.62
CA ALA A 35 -11.42 4.94 5.11
C ALA A 35 -10.30 4.55 4.13
N ARG A 36 -10.59 4.57 2.81
CA ARG A 36 -9.60 4.27 1.75
C ARG A 36 -8.48 5.31 1.74
N GLN A 37 -8.84 6.60 1.75
CA GLN A 37 -7.90 7.71 1.66
C GLN A 37 -6.91 7.73 2.82
N HIS A 38 -7.38 7.40 4.03
CA HIS A 38 -6.54 7.23 5.21
C HIS A 38 -5.38 6.24 4.98
N ILE A 39 -5.66 5.13 4.30
CA ILE A 39 -4.66 4.11 4.00
C ILE A 39 -3.79 4.49 2.80
N VAL A 40 -4.33 5.16 1.78
CA VAL A 40 -3.55 5.64 0.62
C VAL A 40 -2.36 6.48 1.06
N ALA A 41 -2.57 7.39 2.01
CA ALA A 41 -1.51 8.25 2.53
C ALA A 41 -0.31 7.44 3.07
N LYS A 42 -0.58 6.32 3.75
CA LYS A 42 0.43 5.41 4.33
C LYS A 42 1.29 4.69 3.28
N TYR A 43 0.75 4.43 2.09
CA TYR A 43 1.42 3.65 1.04
C TYR A 43 1.97 4.49 -0.13
N SER A 44 1.82 5.81 -0.07
CA SER A 44 2.22 6.76 -1.14
C SER A 44 3.72 6.73 -1.51
N GLY A 45 4.60 6.26 -0.61
CA GLY A 45 6.05 6.18 -0.84
C GLY A 45 6.53 4.94 -1.63
N GLU A 46 5.69 3.90 -1.78
CA GLU A 46 6.11 2.61 -2.34
C GLU A 46 5.99 2.58 -3.88
N LYS A 47 7.00 3.11 -4.58
CA LYS A 47 6.98 3.28 -6.04
C LYS A 47 7.14 1.99 -6.88
N LYS A 48 7.59 0.89 -6.28
CA LYS A 48 7.89 -0.38 -6.97
C LYS A 48 6.84 -1.47 -6.74
N ALA A 49 5.70 -1.11 -6.15
CA ALA A 49 4.60 -2.03 -5.92
C ALA A 49 3.33 -1.56 -6.64
N GLU A 50 2.57 -2.51 -7.14
CA GLU A 50 1.16 -2.29 -7.44
C GLU A 50 0.36 -2.53 -6.17
N ILE A 51 -0.35 -1.51 -5.72
CA ILE A 51 -1.08 -1.52 -4.45
C ILE A 51 -2.56 -1.36 -4.74
N LYS A 52 -3.37 -2.34 -4.32
CA LYS A 52 -4.83 -2.27 -4.35
C LYS A 52 -5.34 -2.11 -2.93
N ILE A 53 -6.12 -1.05 -2.70
CA ILE A 53 -6.69 -0.73 -1.40
C ILE A 53 -8.20 -0.94 -1.50
N LEU A 54 -8.71 -1.90 -0.73
CA LEU A 54 -10.06 -2.42 -0.85
C LEU A 54 -10.80 -2.26 0.50
N PRO A 55 -11.54 -1.17 0.70
CA PRO A 55 -12.44 -1.02 1.84
C PRO A 55 -13.55 -2.06 1.78
N ALA A 56 -13.81 -2.72 2.92
CA ALA A 56 -14.90 -3.66 3.06
C ALA A 56 -16.25 -3.00 2.73
N ALA A 57 -17.19 -3.82 2.27
CA ALA A 57 -18.58 -3.38 2.16
C ALA A 57 -19.16 -3.13 3.56
N LEU A 58 -19.98 -2.10 3.70
CA LEU A 58 -20.72 -1.81 4.92
C LEU A 58 -22.05 -2.59 4.90
N ASP A 59 -22.63 -2.86 6.08
CA ASP A 59 -23.97 -3.45 6.17
C ASP A 59 -24.96 -2.48 5.53
N ARG A 60 -25.76 -2.95 4.56
CA ARG A 60 -26.76 -2.14 3.83
C ARG A 60 -27.80 -1.50 4.75
N ARG A 61 -28.01 -2.06 5.95
CA ARG A 61 -28.95 -1.55 6.95
C ARG A 61 -28.34 -0.47 7.85
N LEU A 62 -27.03 -0.21 7.72
CA LEU A 62 -26.37 0.82 8.49
C LEU A 62 -26.93 2.20 8.12
N GLN A 63 -27.59 2.82 9.08
CA GLN A 63 -28.19 4.13 8.96
C GLN A 63 -27.48 5.08 9.93
N LEU A 64 -26.58 5.89 9.39
CA LEU A 64 -25.89 6.94 10.13
C LEU A 64 -26.45 8.28 9.68
N ALA A 65 -26.67 9.20 10.61
CA ALA A 65 -27.09 10.55 10.25
C ALA A 65 -25.98 11.24 9.42
N GLU A 66 -26.37 11.97 8.38
CA GLU A 66 -25.41 12.69 7.53
C GLU A 66 -24.52 13.63 8.36
N CYS A 67 -23.24 13.66 8.00
CA CYS A 67 -22.26 14.55 8.59
C CYS A 67 -22.18 15.86 7.79
N ALA A 68 -22.60 16.96 8.43
CA ALA A 68 -22.48 18.31 7.85
C ALA A 68 -21.02 18.76 7.65
N GLN A 69 -20.08 18.11 8.35
CA GLN A 69 -18.65 18.38 8.26
C GLN A 69 -17.91 17.27 7.48
N PRO A 70 -16.66 17.51 7.04
CA PRO A 70 -15.82 16.45 6.51
C PRO A 70 -15.64 15.31 7.53
N LEU A 71 -15.71 14.07 7.04
CA LEU A 71 -15.47 12.90 7.88
C LEU A 71 -14.01 12.85 8.32
N GLU A 72 -13.77 12.53 9.58
CA GLU A 72 -12.43 12.35 10.10
C GLU A 72 -12.10 10.85 10.17
N SER A 73 -10.94 10.46 9.64
CA SER A 73 -10.46 9.08 9.66
C SER A 73 -9.23 8.93 10.56
N PHE A 74 -9.18 7.85 11.32
CA PHE A 74 -8.06 7.55 12.23
C PHE A 74 -7.80 6.05 12.30
N SER A 75 -6.61 5.65 12.75
CA SER A 75 -6.30 4.25 13.03
C SER A 75 -6.43 3.99 14.54
N PRO A 76 -7.38 3.16 15.00
CA PRO A 76 -7.55 2.88 16.44
C PRO A 76 -6.37 2.10 17.03
N THR A 77 -5.64 1.36 16.20
CA THR A 77 -4.42 0.66 16.60
C THR A 77 -3.33 0.90 15.57
N SER A 78 -2.07 0.89 16.00
CA SER A 78 -0.90 0.89 15.11
C SER A 78 -0.60 -0.50 14.55
N SER A 79 -1.57 -1.42 14.58
CA SER A 79 -1.37 -2.81 14.13
C SER A 79 -1.01 -2.82 12.65
N ASN A 80 0.25 -3.14 12.36
CA ASN A 80 0.81 -3.17 11.02
C ASN A 80 0.74 -4.58 10.42
N ASN A 81 -0.41 -5.23 10.56
CA ASN A 81 -0.65 -6.49 9.85
C ASN A 81 -0.87 -6.13 8.38
N GLY A 82 0.22 -5.93 7.61
CA GLY A 82 0.28 -5.18 6.34
C GLY A 82 -0.72 -5.56 5.23
N VAL A 83 -1.57 -6.56 5.46
CA VAL A 83 -2.69 -7.02 4.62
C VAL A 83 -4.05 -6.45 5.05
N ARG A 84 -4.31 -6.21 6.33
CA ARG A 84 -5.61 -5.74 6.84
C ARG A 84 -5.42 -4.61 7.85
N HIS A 85 -6.08 -3.49 7.60
CA HIS A 85 -6.08 -2.32 8.47
C HIS A 85 -7.50 -2.05 8.94
N THR A 86 -7.66 -1.71 10.21
CA THR A 86 -8.93 -1.18 10.72
C THR A 86 -8.82 0.34 10.76
N VAL A 87 -9.78 1.03 10.16
CA VAL A 87 -9.85 2.49 10.14
C VAL A 87 -11.14 2.91 10.84
N GLY A 88 -11.02 3.76 11.86
CA GLY A 88 -12.15 4.47 12.44
C GLY A 88 -12.51 5.67 11.56
N VAL A 89 -13.79 5.83 11.27
CA VAL A 89 -14.35 7.00 10.59
C VAL A 89 -15.36 7.63 11.54
N ARG A 90 -15.20 8.92 11.84
CA ARG A 90 -16.07 9.63 12.77
C ARG A 90 -16.58 10.94 12.19
N CYS A 91 -17.77 11.32 12.64
CA CYS A 91 -18.32 12.66 12.46
C CYS A 91 -18.33 13.37 13.82
N ASN A 92 -17.71 14.55 13.90
CA ASN A 92 -17.65 15.35 15.14
C ASN A 92 -18.66 16.52 15.15
N GLY A 93 -19.64 16.51 14.24
CA GLY A 93 -20.65 17.56 14.12
C GLY A 93 -21.85 17.38 15.05
N SER A 94 -22.99 17.94 14.65
CA SER A 94 -24.29 17.72 15.33
C SER A 94 -24.68 16.23 15.39
N SER A 95 -24.33 15.48 14.35
CA SER A 95 -24.43 14.03 14.27
C SER A 95 -23.13 13.39 14.78
N ASN A 96 -23.04 13.08 16.08
CA ASN A 96 -21.85 12.44 16.64
C ASN A 96 -21.92 10.90 16.53
N TRP A 97 -21.12 10.32 15.66
CA TRP A 97 -21.01 8.87 15.50
C TRP A 97 -19.60 8.45 15.09
N THR A 98 -19.26 7.19 15.35
CA THR A 98 -18.00 6.57 14.93
C THR A 98 -18.29 5.17 14.39
N LEU A 99 -17.67 4.84 13.25
CA LEU A 99 -17.75 3.53 12.60
C LEU A 99 -16.36 2.98 12.33
N TYR A 100 -16.15 1.69 12.52
CA TYR A 100 -14.91 1.02 12.16
C TYR A 100 -15.05 0.25 10.85
N VAL A 101 -14.20 0.56 9.89
CA VAL A 101 -14.17 -0.05 8.56
C VAL A 101 -12.87 -0.83 8.39
N THR A 102 -12.98 -2.09 8.00
CA THR A 102 -11.81 -2.88 7.62
C THR A 102 -11.41 -2.56 6.18
N VAL A 103 -10.13 -2.26 5.97
CA VAL A 103 -9.53 -2.01 4.66
C VAL A 103 -8.48 -3.09 4.39
N ARG A 104 -8.65 -3.81 3.28
CA ARG A 104 -7.67 -4.81 2.82
C ARG A 104 -6.70 -4.14 1.86
N VAL A 105 -5.40 -4.45 2.02
CA VAL A 105 -4.35 -3.96 1.14
C VAL A 105 -3.68 -5.14 0.47
N GLU A 106 -3.73 -5.16 -0.85
CA GLU A 106 -3.03 -6.14 -1.68
C GLU A 106 -1.83 -5.46 -2.31
N VAL A 107 -0.65 -6.00 -2.06
CA VAL A 107 0.62 -5.47 -2.56
C VAL A 107 1.18 -6.50 -3.52
N SER A 108 1.41 -6.11 -4.77
CA SER A 108 2.04 -6.95 -5.78
C SER A 108 3.36 -6.35 -6.22
N LYS A 109 4.41 -7.16 -6.24
CA LYS A 109 5.76 -6.75 -6.63
C LYS A 109 6.37 -7.72 -7.63
N HIS A 110 7.36 -7.23 -8.36
CA HIS A 110 8.23 -8.05 -9.18
C HIS A 110 9.32 -8.66 -8.30
N ILE A 111 9.28 -9.97 -8.11
CA ILE A 111 10.19 -10.70 -7.24
C ILE A 111 10.89 -11.83 -8.00
N LEU A 112 12.04 -12.24 -7.50
CA LEU A 112 12.85 -13.29 -8.07
C LEU A 112 12.29 -14.67 -7.65
N VAL A 113 11.98 -15.50 -8.63
CA VAL A 113 11.50 -16.87 -8.43
C VAL A 113 12.39 -17.88 -9.17
N ALA A 114 12.43 -19.11 -8.67
CA ALA A 114 13.23 -20.18 -9.27
C ALA A 114 12.54 -20.76 -10.52
N LYS A 115 13.23 -20.77 -11.66
CA LYS A 115 12.75 -21.38 -12.92
C LYS A 115 12.74 -22.91 -12.87
N ARG A 116 13.63 -23.48 -12.07
CA ARG A 116 13.78 -24.92 -11.85
C ARG A 116 14.03 -25.20 -10.38
N ARG A 117 14.08 -26.47 -10.01
CA ARG A 117 14.52 -26.87 -8.68
C ARG A 117 16.01 -26.56 -8.52
N LEU A 118 16.36 -25.91 -7.42
CA LEU A 118 17.74 -25.57 -7.06
C LEU A 118 18.12 -26.31 -5.78
N GLU A 119 19.20 -27.06 -5.83
CA GLU A 119 19.64 -27.86 -4.69
C GLU A 119 20.50 -27.07 -3.71
N ARG A 120 20.43 -27.48 -2.44
CA ARG A 120 21.30 -26.97 -1.38
C ARG A 120 22.76 -27.08 -1.83
N GLY A 121 23.53 -26.02 -1.60
CA GLY A 121 24.95 -25.96 -1.92
C GLY A 121 25.26 -25.57 -3.37
N GLY A 122 24.26 -25.57 -4.26
CA GLY A 122 24.40 -25.10 -5.64
C GLY A 122 24.58 -23.59 -5.74
N MET A 123 25.17 -23.14 -6.84
CA MET A 123 25.30 -21.73 -7.19
C MET A 123 24.09 -21.28 -8.02
N VAL A 124 23.57 -20.10 -7.74
CA VAL A 124 22.47 -19.51 -8.51
C VAL A 124 23.01 -18.89 -9.80
N ALA A 125 22.66 -19.46 -10.95
CA ALA A 125 23.00 -18.90 -12.25
C ALA A 125 21.87 -17.98 -12.78
N LYS A 126 22.19 -17.12 -13.74
CA LYS A 126 21.20 -16.23 -14.39
C LYS A 126 20.04 -17.00 -15.04
N GLY A 127 20.31 -18.19 -15.59
CA GLY A 127 19.30 -19.06 -16.20
C GLY A 127 18.39 -19.78 -15.21
N ASP A 128 18.70 -19.74 -13.92
CA ASP A 128 17.98 -20.49 -12.88
C ASP A 128 16.81 -19.71 -12.27
N VAL A 129 16.76 -18.41 -12.53
CA VAL A 129 15.84 -17.47 -11.89
C VAL A 129 15.13 -16.61 -12.93
N GLN A 130 13.93 -16.14 -12.58
CA GLN A 130 13.20 -15.12 -13.33
C GLN A 130 12.58 -14.13 -12.38
N VAL A 131 12.35 -12.92 -12.87
CA VAL A 131 11.50 -11.95 -12.20
C VAL A 131 10.05 -12.25 -12.58
N GLU A 132 9.19 -12.38 -11.59
CA GLU A 132 7.76 -12.64 -11.77
C GLU A 132 6.95 -11.73 -10.85
N LYS A 133 5.82 -11.23 -11.36
CA LYS A 133 4.89 -10.43 -10.56
C LYS A 133 4.13 -11.34 -9.61
N ARG A 134 4.30 -11.15 -8.30
CA ARG A 134 3.63 -11.91 -7.25
C ARG A 134 3.00 -10.97 -6.24
N MET A 135 1.85 -11.37 -5.72
CA MET A 135 1.26 -10.74 -4.55
C MET A 135 2.14 -11.05 -3.35
N VAL A 136 2.70 -10.03 -2.71
CA VAL A 136 3.58 -10.11 -1.53
C VAL A 136 2.86 -9.83 -0.23
N SER A 137 1.65 -9.26 -0.28
CA SER A 137 0.78 -9.12 0.88
C SER A 137 0.43 -10.51 1.45
N GLY A 138 0.94 -10.82 2.64
CA GLY A 138 0.73 -12.10 3.32
C GLY A 138 1.82 -13.15 3.11
N LEU A 139 2.81 -12.89 2.24
CA LEU A 139 4.03 -13.70 2.24
C LEU A 139 4.76 -13.51 3.56
N HIS A 140 5.12 -14.63 4.19
CA HIS A 140 5.97 -14.63 5.36
C HIS A 140 7.43 -14.67 4.91
N GLY A 141 8.20 -13.65 5.28
CA GLY A 141 9.64 -13.56 5.03
C GLY A 141 10.04 -12.62 3.90
N ASP A 142 11.35 -12.35 3.84
CA ASP A 142 11.94 -11.45 2.87
C ASP A 142 12.06 -12.11 1.49
N TYR A 143 11.95 -11.29 0.45
CA TYR A 143 12.08 -11.68 -0.95
C TYR A 143 13.14 -10.83 -1.66
N ILE A 144 13.67 -11.35 -2.75
CA ILE A 144 14.66 -10.65 -3.58
C ILE A 144 13.96 -10.03 -4.78
N GLU A 145 14.10 -8.72 -4.97
CA GLU A 145 13.55 -8.01 -6.15
C GLU A 145 14.56 -7.97 -7.31
N ASN A 146 15.85 -7.75 -7.01
CA ASN A 146 16.90 -7.62 -8.02
C ASN A 146 17.67 -8.95 -8.22
N PRO A 147 17.69 -9.53 -9.44
CA PRO A 147 18.46 -10.73 -9.76
C PRO A 147 19.93 -10.68 -9.36
N GLU A 148 20.59 -9.52 -9.47
CA GLU A 148 22.01 -9.32 -9.16
C GLU A 148 22.33 -9.60 -7.68
N ASN A 149 21.33 -9.51 -6.81
CA ASN A 149 21.51 -9.83 -5.39
C ASN A 149 21.58 -11.34 -5.13
N ALA A 150 21.12 -12.17 -6.08
CA ALA A 150 21.08 -13.62 -5.94
C ALA A 150 22.09 -14.35 -6.82
N ILE A 151 22.36 -13.84 -8.03
CA ILE A 151 23.28 -14.48 -8.99
C ILE A 151 24.68 -14.60 -8.36
N GLY A 152 25.33 -15.75 -8.56
CA GLY A 152 26.64 -16.07 -7.97
C GLY A 152 26.60 -16.43 -6.47
N SER A 153 25.45 -16.28 -5.81
CA SER A 153 25.30 -16.75 -4.43
C SER A 153 25.12 -18.26 -4.37
N ARG A 154 25.55 -18.85 -3.25
CA ARG A 154 25.38 -20.28 -2.96
C ARG A 154 24.15 -20.51 -2.09
N LEU A 155 23.37 -21.54 -2.41
CA LEU A 155 22.16 -21.89 -1.67
C LEU A 155 22.50 -22.58 -0.34
N LYS A 156 21.91 -22.08 0.75
CA LYS A 156 21.90 -22.73 2.06
C LYS A 156 20.82 -23.80 2.16
N LEU A 157 19.73 -23.67 1.41
CA LEU A 157 18.57 -24.58 1.43
C LEU A 157 18.14 -24.90 -0.01
N SER A 158 17.56 -26.07 -0.25
CA SER A 158 16.98 -26.38 -1.57
C SER A 158 15.72 -25.52 -1.80
N VAL A 159 15.57 -25.02 -3.03
CA VAL A 159 14.45 -24.17 -3.45
C VAL A 159 13.67 -24.90 -4.55
N LYS A 160 12.34 -24.98 -4.39
CA LYS A 160 11.46 -25.60 -5.38
C LYS A 160 11.28 -24.69 -6.59
N LYS A 161 11.00 -25.28 -7.76
CA LYS A 161 10.55 -24.52 -8.94
C LYS A 161 9.33 -23.67 -8.59
N GLY A 162 9.32 -22.42 -9.04
CA GLY A 162 8.23 -21.46 -8.84
C GLY A 162 8.17 -20.81 -7.46
N ALA A 163 9.07 -21.19 -6.54
CA ALA A 163 9.17 -20.55 -5.23
C ALA A 163 9.93 -19.22 -5.32
N ALA A 164 9.52 -18.24 -4.50
CA ALA A 164 10.23 -16.99 -4.32
C ALA A 164 11.57 -17.22 -3.62
N LEU A 165 12.62 -16.56 -4.12
CA LEU A 165 13.93 -16.59 -3.48
C LEU A 165 13.95 -15.61 -2.32
N SER A 166 14.43 -16.09 -1.17
CA SER A 166 14.63 -15.30 0.03
C SER A 166 16.12 -15.06 0.30
N PRO A 167 16.54 -13.86 0.75
CA PRO A 167 17.92 -13.60 1.15
C PRO A 167 18.45 -14.61 2.18
N GLY A 168 17.60 -15.06 3.11
CA GLY A 168 17.98 -16.04 4.14
C GLY A 168 18.42 -17.40 3.58
N GLN A 169 17.99 -17.75 2.36
CA GLN A 169 18.36 -18.98 1.67
C GLN A 169 19.72 -18.88 0.96
N LEU A 170 20.28 -17.67 0.84
CA LEU A 170 21.51 -17.42 0.09
C LEU A 170 22.69 -17.16 1.02
N ARG A 171 23.88 -17.53 0.55
CA ARG A 171 25.17 -17.16 1.11
C ARG A 171 26.05 -16.66 -0.02
N ARG A 172 26.55 -15.43 0.07
CA ARG A 172 27.59 -14.97 -0.85
C ARG A 172 28.86 -15.80 -0.61
N PRO A 173 29.46 -16.38 -1.66
CA PRO A 173 30.75 -17.04 -1.52
C PRO A 173 31.81 -15.99 -1.10
N PRO A 174 32.86 -16.41 -0.39
CA PRO A 174 33.97 -15.51 -0.08
C PRO A 174 34.64 -15.05 -1.40
N ALA A 175 35.02 -13.78 -1.46
CA ALA A 175 35.69 -13.21 -2.63
C ALA A 175 37.07 -13.83 -2.89
N VAL A 176 37.74 -14.28 -1.82
CA VAL A 176 39.05 -14.93 -1.85
C VAL A 176 38.95 -16.21 -1.02
N THR A 177 39.48 -17.31 -1.55
CA THR A 177 39.57 -18.59 -0.83
C THR A 177 40.98 -18.84 -0.33
N ARG A 178 41.14 -19.72 0.65
CA ARG A 178 42.46 -20.08 1.18
C ARG A 178 43.32 -20.67 0.05
N GLY A 179 44.53 -20.14 -0.13
CA GLY A 179 45.44 -20.54 -1.21
C GLY A 179 45.19 -19.87 -2.56
N SER A 180 44.22 -18.94 -2.64
CA SER A 180 44.07 -18.10 -3.83
C SER A 180 45.21 -17.09 -3.89
N GLN A 181 45.90 -17.03 -5.02
CA GLN A 181 46.84 -15.95 -5.33
C GLN A 181 46.05 -14.65 -5.50
N VAL A 182 46.41 -13.62 -4.75
CA VAL A 182 45.80 -12.30 -4.81
C VAL A 182 46.85 -11.22 -5.05
N ILE A 183 46.41 -10.08 -5.55
CA ILE A 183 47.24 -8.88 -5.64
C ILE A 183 46.68 -7.87 -4.65
N ILE A 184 47.48 -7.54 -3.63
CA ILE A 184 47.19 -6.51 -2.66
C ILE A 184 47.60 -5.17 -3.28
N LEU A 185 46.65 -4.25 -3.39
CA LEU A 185 46.84 -2.90 -3.91
C LEU A 185 46.72 -1.89 -2.76
N GLY A 186 47.80 -1.21 -2.43
CA GLY A 186 47.80 -0.08 -1.50
C GLY A 186 47.96 1.22 -2.28
N ARG A 187 47.04 2.18 -2.11
CA ARG A 187 47.13 3.51 -2.70
C ARG A 187 47.09 4.58 -1.62
N THR A 188 48.08 5.49 -1.66
CA THR A 188 48.11 6.67 -0.82
C THR A 188 48.61 7.86 -1.63
N GLY A 189 47.77 8.87 -1.82
CA GLY A 189 48.08 10.00 -2.71
C GLY A 189 48.31 9.54 -4.15
N GLY A 190 49.45 9.94 -4.74
CA GLY A 190 49.88 9.53 -6.08
C GLY A 190 50.70 8.24 -6.15
N ILE A 191 50.92 7.54 -5.03
CA ILE A 191 51.73 6.32 -4.96
C ILE A 191 50.82 5.09 -4.91
N GLU A 192 51.13 4.10 -5.74
CA GLU A 192 50.45 2.81 -5.79
C GLU A 192 51.46 1.67 -5.58
N VAL A 193 51.20 0.81 -4.60
CA VAL A 193 52.02 -0.37 -4.29
C VAL A 193 51.22 -1.62 -4.63
N ARG A 194 51.81 -2.52 -5.42
CA ARG A 194 51.24 -3.83 -5.76
C ARG A 194 52.09 -4.94 -5.15
N MET A 195 51.47 -5.86 -4.43
CA MET A 195 52.14 -7.03 -3.85
C MET A 195 51.33 -8.29 -4.15
N SER A 196 51.97 -9.33 -4.70
CA SER A 196 51.36 -10.65 -4.84
C SER A 196 51.47 -11.43 -3.53
N GLY A 197 50.41 -12.11 -3.12
CA GLY A 197 50.38 -12.99 -1.94
C GLY A 197 49.23 -13.97 -1.95
#